data_AF-A0A950T458-F1
#
_entry.id   AF-A0A950T458-F1
#
_cell.length_a   1.000
_cell.length_b   1.000
_cell.length_c   1.000
_cell.angle_alpha   90.00
_cell.angle_beta   90.00
_cell.angle_gamma   90.00
#
_symmetry.space_group_name_H-M   'P 1'
#
loop_
_entity.id
_entity.type
_entity.pdbx_description
1 polymer ?
#
loop_
_entity_poly.entity_id
_entity_poly.type
_entity_poly.pdbx_seq_one_letter_code
_entity_poly.pdbx_strand_id
1 'polypeptide(L)'
;MSTQTITTILNALLSIAFLVISLRAFFLYMSARSTRLFILGLAMGMIALTAAADTFSSSNISPVQLNTDWFLFIGQAVSFLFFFLSLVLNASNHLRMLMRWHILVSLFLLLLLILSPILPDFPQLLVRIALSGSRCILCFVIFFYYVRVFTSKETRFAFLMMASFMLLAFGYLVLILT
;
A
#
# COMPACT_ATOMS: atom_id res chain seq x y z
N MET A 1 -8.73 16.76 21.29
CA MET A 1 -7.82 15.76 20.69
C MET A 1 -7.00 16.46 19.63
N SER A 2 -5.67 16.36 19.67
CA SER A 2 -4.82 16.95 18.64
C SER A 2 -4.98 16.16 17.33
N THR A 3 -4.90 16.86 16.19
CA THR A 3 -4.99 16.27 14.84
C THR A 3 -4.05 15.07 14.65
N GLN A 4 -2.89 15.09 15.31
CA GLN A 4 -1.90 14.02 15.30
C GLN A 4 -2.39 12.69 15.92
N THR A 5 -3.27 12.74 16.94
CA THR A 5 -3.80 11.52 17.55
C THR A 5 -4.80 10.84 16.62
N ILE A 6 -5.61 11.62 15.90
CA ILE A 6 -6.62 11.11 14.97
C ILE A 6 -5.94 10.42 13.78
N THR A 7 -4.90 11.03 13.20
CA THR A 7 -4.15 10.45 12.08
C THR A 7 -3.43 9.16 12.49
N THR A 8 -2.86 9.12 13.69
CA THR A 8 -2.17 7.93 14.21
C THR A 8 -3.14 6.77 14.44
N ILE A 9 -4.32 7.02 15.03
CA ILE A 9 -5.36 6.00 15.20
C ILE A 9 -5.86 5.50 13.84
N LEU A 10 -6.05 6.42 12.89
CA LEU A 10 -6.52 6.06 11.55
C LEU A 10 -5.48 5.20 10.80
N ASN A 11 -4.19 5.54 10.90
CA ASN A 11 -3.11 4.74 10.32
C ASN A 11 -2.99 3.37 10.98
N ALA A 12 -3.19 3.27 12.30
CA ALA A 12 -3.21 1.99 13.00
C ALA A 12 -4.38 1.10 12.55
N LEU A 13 -5.60 1.66 12.43
CA LEU A 13 -6.76 0.93 11.92
C LEU A 13 -6.56 0.49 10.47
N LEU A 14 -5.97 1.35 9.64
CA LEU A 14 -5.66 1.05 8.25
C LEU A 14 -4.64 -0.08 8.13
N SER A 15 -3.60 -0.06 8.98
CA SER A 15 -2.60 -1.12 9.07
C SER A 15 -3.23 -2.46 9.42
N ILE A 16 -4.11 -2.51 10.44
CA ILE A 16 -4.83 -3.72 10.83
C ILE A 16 -5.72 -4.22 9.68
N ALA A 17 -6.47 -3.33 9.04
CA ALA A 17 -7.36 -3.69 7.93
C ALA A 17 -6.57 -4.33 6.77
N PHE A 18 -5.47 -3.69 6.34
CA PHE A 18 -4.63 -4.22 5.28
C PHE A 18 -3.91 -5.52 5.66
N LEU A 19 -3.52 -5.67 6.93
CA LEU A 19 -2.91 -6.90 7.44
C LEU A 19 -3.91 -8.06 7.39
N VAL A 20 -5.17 -7.84 7.77
CA VAL A 20 -6.25 -8.84 7.64
C VAL A 20 -6.49 -9.21 6.18
N ILE A 21 -6.54 -8.23 5.28
CA ILE A 21 -6.69 -8.47 3.83
C ILE A 21 -5.50 -9.29 3.31
N SER A 22 -4.28 -8.94 3.71
CA SER A 22 -3.05 -9.64 3.35
C SER A 22 -3.07 -11.09 3.80
N LEU A 23 -3.35 -11.35 5.08
CA LEU A 23 -3.47 -12.70 5.64
C LEU A 23 -4.53 -13.52 4.91
N ARG A 24 -5.70 -12.94 4.66
CA ARG A 24 -6.78 -13.61 3.92
C ARG A 24 -6.38 -13.94 2.48
N ALA A 25 -5.69 -13.01 1.81
CA ALA A 25 -5.21 -13.22 0.45
C ALA A 25 -4.15 -14.34 0.39
N PHE A 26 -3.24 -14.40 1.37
CA PHE A 26 -2.26 -15.49 1.48
C PHE A 26 -2.90 -16.83 1.83
N PHE A 27 -3.91 -16.84 2.72
CA PHE A 27 -4.66 -18.06 3.02
C PHE A 27 -5.36 -18.63 1.77
N LEU A 28 -6.05 -17.76 1.01
CA LEU A 28 -6.67 -18.13 -0.26
C LEU A 28 -5.63 -18.53 -1.32
N TYR A 29 -4.44 -17.93 -1.31
CA TYR A 29 -3.34 -18.33 -2.17
C TYR A 29 -2.89 -19.77 -1.90
N MET A 30 -2.77 -20.18 -0.63
CA MET A 30 -2.41 -21.56 -0.29
C MET A 30 -3.41 -22.58 -0.84
N SER A 31 -4.68 -22.20 -0.93
CA SER A 31 -5.74 -23.05 -1.49
C SER A 31 -5.81 -23.00 -3.02
N ALA A 32 -5.80 -21.82 -3.64
CA ALA A 32 -6.05 -21.64 -5.07
C ALA A 32 -4.77 -21.58 -5.94
N ARG A 33 -3.58 -21.44 -5.33
CA ARG A 33 -2.26 -21.25 -5.98
C ARG A 33 -2.22 -20.16 -7.05
N SER A 34 -3.09 -19.16 -6.94
CA SER A 34 -3.19 -18.06 -7.92
C SER A 34 -2.14 -16.99 -7.67
N THR A 35 -1.27 -16.74 -8.65
CA THR A 35 -0.22 -15.72 -8.58
C THR A 35 -0.75 -14.31 -8.27
N ARG A 36 -1.97 -13.98 -8.70
CA ARG A 36 -2.60 -12.68 -8.40
C ARG A 36 -2.90 -12.50 -6.93
N LEU A 37 -3.38 -13.54 -6.26
CA LEU A 37 -3.69 -13.50 -4.83
C LEU A 37 -2.42 -13.30 -4.00
N PHE A 38 -1.31 -13.89 -4.43
CA PHE A 38 0.00 -13.66 -3.81
C PHE A 38 0.44 -12.19 -3.95
N ILE A 39 0.36 -11.63 -5.17
CA ILE A 39 0.75 -10.23 -5.41
C ILE A 39 -0.12 -9.28 -4.61
N LEU A 40 -1.43 -9.52 -4.54
CA LEU A 40 -2.35 -8.75 -3.69
C LEU A 40 -1.97 -8.86 -2.21
N GLY A 41 -1.74 -10.07 -1.72
CA GLY A 41 -1.36 -10.30 -0.32
C GLY A 41 -0.07 -9.59 0.05
N LEU A 42 0.95 -9.67 -0.81
CA LEU A 42 2.23 -8.99 -0.61
C LEU A 42 2.08 -7.46 -0.65
N ALA A 43 1.34 -6.92 -1.62
CA ALA A 43 1.08 -5.48 -1.72
C ALA A 43 0.39 -4.94 -0.47
N MET A 44 -0.70 -5.59 -0.04
CA MET A 44 -1.46 -5.17 1.15
C MET A 44 -0.63 -5.34 2.42
N GLY A 45 0.19 -6.39 2.51
CA GLY A 45 1.10 -6.61 3.63
C GLY A 45 2.16 -5.51 3.73
N MET A 46 2.78 -5.13 2.60
CA MET A 46 3.74 -4.02 2.56
C MET A 46 3.09 -2.70 2.93
N ILE A 47 1.88 -2.41 2.43
CA ILE A 47 1.13 -1.20 2.82
C ILE A 47 0.82 -1.23 4.33
N ALA A 48 0.40 -2.35 4.89
CA ALA A 48 0.19 -2.49 6.33
C ALA A 48 1.46 -2.20 7.14
N LEU A 49 2.61 -2.71 6.69
CA LEU A 49 3.92 -2.46 7.32
C LEU A 49 4.31 -0.99 7.22
N THR A 50 4.06 -0.32 6.10
CA THR A 50 4.34 1.13 5.99
C THR A 50 3.51 1.95 6.96
N ALA A 51 2.22 1.64 7.11
CA ALA A 51 1.35 2.32 8.06
C ALA A 51 1.73 2.02 9.52
N ALA A 52 2.17 0.79 9.81
CA ALA A 52 2.67 0.43 11.13
C ALA A 52 3.96 1.21 11.46
N ALA A 53 4.93 1.24 10.54
CA ALA A 53 6.21 1.95 10.73
C ALA A 53 6.00 3.44 11.02
N ASP A 54 5.08 4.10 10.31
CA ASP A 54 4.72 5.50 10.55
C ASP A 54 4.11 5.72 11.94
N THR A 55 3.24 4.80 12.37
CA THR A 55 2.63 4.84 13.71
C THR A 55 3.69 4.73 14.82
N PHE A 56 4.72 3.91 14.63
CA PHE A 56 5.82 3.77 15.60
C PHE A 56 6.75 4.98 15.61
N SER A 57 6.94 5.65 14.48
CA SER A 57 7.74 6.88 14.41
C SER A 57 7.01 8.06 15.06
N SER A 58 5.70 8.21 14.83
CA SER A 58 4.90 9.33 15.36
C SER A 58 4.62 9.27 16.86
N SER A 59 4.67 8.07 17.45
CA SER A 59 4.27 7.84 18.85
C SER A 59 5.39 8.05 19.88
N ASN A 60 6.58 8.50 19.49
CA ASN A 60 7.75 8.69 20.36
C ASN A 60 8.13 7.42 21.19
N ILE A 61 7.69 6.23 20.75
CA ILE A 61 7.94 4.97 21.47
C ILE A 61 9.41 4.55 21.31
N SER A 62 10.09 4.98 20.24
CA SER A 62 11.50 4.72 20.00
C SER A 62 12.36 5.92 20.39
N PRO A 63 13.46 5.73 21.14
CA PRO A 63 14.42 6.79 21.45
C PRO A 63 15.26 7.22 20.24
N VAL A 64 15.19 6.46 19.13
CA VAL A 64 15.89 6.74 17.87
C VAL A 64 14.90 7.34 16.87
N GLN A 65 15.25 8.50 16.32
CA GLN A 65 14.48 9.17 15.26
C GLN A 65 14.50 8.31 13.99
N LEU A 66 13.38 7.66 13.68
CA LEU A 66 13.25 6.77 12.53
C LEU A 66 12.70 7.57 11.34
N ASN A 67 13.52 7.76 10.30
CA ASN A 67 13.10 8.40 9.06
C ASN A 67 12.30 7.42 8.18
N THR A 68 11.08 7.11 8.62
CA THR A 68 10.17 6.13 7.98
C THR A 68 9.46 6.67 6.74
N ASP A 69 9.51 7.98 6.48
CA ASP A 69 8.87 8.63 5.33
C ASP A 69 9.27 7.97 4.00
N TRP A 70 10.56 7.71 3.79
CA TRP A 70 11.06 7.04 2.59
C TRP A 70 10.37 5.70 2.35
N PHE A 71 10.27 4.88 3.39
CA PHE A 71 9.60 3.59 3.33
C PHE A 71 8.10 3.75 3.10
N LEU A 72 7.46 4.73 3.73
CA LEU A 72 6.04 4.99 3.57
C LEU A 72 5.67 5.40 2.14
N PHE A 73 6.31 6.45 1.61
CA PHE A 73 5.95 6.99 0.30
C PHE A 73 6.32 6.03 -0.84
N ILE A 74 7.57 5.54 -0.85
CA ILE A 74 8.04 4.63 -1.90
C ILE A 74 7.36 3.27 -1.76
N GLY A 75 7.30 2.73 -0.54
CA GLY A 75 6.73 1.40 -0.30
C GLY A 75 5.26 1.31 -0.72
N GLN A 76 4.44 2.32 -0.40
CA GLN A 76 3.04 2.34 -0.83
C GLN A 76 2.90 2.54 -2.34
N ALA A 77 3.65 3.48 -2.95
CA ALA A 77 3.58 3.73 -4.38
C ALA A 77 3.95 2.49 -5.19
N VAL A 78 5.04 1.82 -4.81
CA VAL A 78 5.50 0.58 -5.43
C VAL A 78 4.48 -0.55 -5.23
N SER A 79 3.94 -0.72 -4.02
CA SER A 79 2.93 -1.75 -3.73
C SER A 79 1.66 -1.56 -4.56
N PHE A 80 1.18 -0.33 -4.69
CA PHE A 80 0.05 -0.02 -5.56
C PHE A 80 0.36 -0.25 -7.03
N LEU A 81 1.57 0.08 -7.48
CA LEU A 81 2.00 -0.16 -8.86
C LEU A 81 2.01 -1.66 -9.19
N PHE A 82 2.62 -2.49 -8.34
CA PHE A 82 2.63 -3.94 -8.53
C PHE A 82 1.22 -4.54 -8.47
N PHE A 83 0.38 -4.04 -7.57
CA PHE A 83 -1.01 -4.46 -7.53
C PHE A 83 -1.75 -4.09 -8.81
N PHE A 84 -1.62 -2.85 -9.28
CA PHE A 84 -2.20 -2.40 -10.55
C PHE A 84 -1.72 -3.24 -11.74
N LEU A 85 -0.41 -3.47 -11.87
CA LEU A 85 0.17 -4.31 -12.92
C LEU A 85 -0.40 -5.73 -12.88
N SER A 86 -0.68 -6.28 -11.69
CA SER A 86 -1.30 -7.60 -11.55
C SER A 86 -2.75 -7.67 -12.06
N LEU A 87 -3.44 -6.53 -12.09
CA LEU A 87 -4.79 -6.41 -12.64
C LEU A 87 -4.77 -6.31 -14.17
N VAL A 88 -3.80 -5.60 -14.73
CA VAL A 88 -3.67 -5.39 -16.19
C VAL A 88 -3.13 -6.64 -16.90
N LEU A 89 -2.17 -7.35 -16.29
CA LEU A 89 -1.55 -8.51 -16.93
C LEU A 89 -2.45 -9.75 -16.83
N ASN A 90 -2.91 -10.27 -17.98
CA ASN A 90 -3.68 -11.51 -18.06
C ASN A 90 -2.82 -12.77 -18.27
N ALA A 91 -1.63 -12.64 -18.83
CA ALA A 91 -0.78 -13.78 -19.13
C ALA A 91 -0.09 -14.33 -17.86
N SER A 92 -0.25 -15.62 -17.60
CA SER A 92 0.29 -16.33 -16.43
C SER A 92 1.82 -16.20 -16.29
N ASN A 93 2.54 -16.26 -17.41
CA ASN A 93 4.01 -16.10 -17.42
C ASN A 93 4.44 -14.69 -16.97
N HIS A 94 3.73 -13.66 -17.43
CA HIS A 94 4.00 -12.27 -17.04
C HIS A 94 3.67 -12.04 -15.57
N LEU A 95 2.58 -12.62 -15.06
CA LEU A 95 2.24 -12.55 -13.64
C LEU A 95 3.29 -13.22 -12.76
N ARG A 96 3.85 -14.36 -13.18
CA ARG A 96 4.91 -15.05 -12.43
C ARG A 96 6.21 -14.24 -12.39
N MET A 97 6.56 -13.60 -13.52
CA MET A 97 7.70 -12.69 -13.56
C MET A 97 7.45 -11.47 -12.65
N LEU A 98 6.26 -10.87 -12.73
CA LEU A 98 5.86 -9.74 -11.88
C LEU A 98 5.93 -10.12 -10.39
N MET A 99 5.48 -11.31 -10.01
CA MET A 99 5.55 -11.81 -8.64
C MET A 99 7.01 -11.89 -8.14
N ARG A 100 7.94 -12.41 -8.95
CA ARG A 100 9.37 -12.50 -8.58
C ARG A 100 9.97 -11.11 -8.38
N TRP A 101 9.67 -10.18 -9.29
CA TRP A 101 10.09 -8.78 -9.14
C TRP A 101 9.50 -8.13 -7.90
N HIS A 102 8.23 -8.38 -7.61
CA HIS A 102 7.58 -7.84 -6.43
C HIS A 102 8.25 -8.34 -5.15
N ILE A 103 8.56 -9.64 -5.04
CA ILE A 103 9.29 -10.21 -3.89
C ILE A 103 10.66 -9.52 -3.73
N LEU A 104 11.42 -9.41 -4.82
CA LEU A 104 12.75 -8.79 -4.80
C LEU A 104 12.68 -7.33 -4.36
N VAL A 105 11.74 -6.56 -4.91
CA VAL A 105 11.54 -5.15 -4.53
C VAL A 105 11.04 -5.02 -3.10
N SER A 106 10.14 -5.90 -2.63
CA SER A 106 9.71 -5.92 -1.22
C SER A 106 10.89 -6.17 -0.27
N LEU A 107 11.82 -7.05 -0.63
CA LEU A 107 13.06 -7.27 0.13
C LEU A 107 13.91 -6.00 0.22
N PHE A 108 14.08 -5.28 -0.90
CA PHE A 108 14.77 -3.98 -0.90
C PHE A 108 14.04 -2.92 -0.06
N LEU A 109 12.71 -2.89 -0.09
CA LEU A 109 11.92 -1.97 0.73
C LEU A 109 12.04 -2.31 2.23
N LEU A 110 12.08 -3.58 2.60
CA LEU A 110 12.32 -3.98 3.99
C LEU A 110 13.74 -3.62 4.43
N LEU A 111 14.73 -3.77 3.55
CA LEU A 111 16.09 -3.30 3.83
C LEU A 111 16.13 -1.78 4.03
N LEU A 112 15.37 -1.02 3.23
CA LEU A 112 15.21 0.43 3.38
C LEU A 112 14.61 0.77 4.76
N LEU A 113 13.62 0.02 5.23
CA LEU A 113 13.05 0.20 6.57
C LEU A 113 14.09 -0.06 7.67
N ILE A 114 14.90 -1.11 7.54
CA ILE A 114 15.98 -1.42 8.50
C ILE A 114 17.05 -0.33 8.50
N LEU A 115 17.34 0.27 7.34
CA LEU A 115 18.26 1.40 7.18
C LEU A 115 17.67 2.77 7.55
N SER A 116 16.39 2.83 7.95
CA SER A 116 15.72 4.09 8.33
C SER A 116 16.45 4.97 9.34
N PRO A 117 17.20 4.47 10.36
CA PRO A 117 17.92 5.35 11.28
C PRO A 117 19.16 6.02 10.66
N ILE A 118 19.62 5.54 9.50
CA ILE A 118 20.83 6.05 8.81
C ILE A 118 20.44 6.94 7.62
N LEU A 119 19.18 6.89 7.19
CA LEU A 119 18.68 7.63 6.03
C LEU A 119 18.55 9.13 6.35
N PRO A 120 18.94 10.01 5.40
CA PRO A 120 18.74 11.45 5.56
C PRO A 120 17.25 11.78 5.58
N ASP A 121 16.94 12.96 6.13
CA ASP A 121 15.58 13.48 6.16
C ASP A 121 14.95 13.51 4.78
N PHE A 122 13.64 13.29 4.74
CA PHE A 122 12.92 13.18 3.48
C PHE A 122 12.98 14.51 2.70
N PRO A 123 13.35 14.49 1.41
CA PRO A 123 13.65 15.69 0.64
C PRO A 123 12.41 16.56 0.35
N GLN A 124 12.70 17.76 -0.20
CA GLN A 124 11.80 18.86 -0.59
C GLN A 124 10.32 18.49 -0.87
N LEU A 125 9.42 19.40 -0.47
CA LEU A 125 7.96 19.38 -0.66
C LEU A 125 7.50 18.78 -2.02
N LEU A 126 8.23 19.07 -3.10
CA LEU A 126 7.90 18.62 -4.45
C LEU A 126 7.96 17.09 -4.61
N VAL A 127 8.95 16.42 -3.99
CA VAL A 127 9.06 14.95 -4.00
C VAL A 127 7.90 14.32 -3.24
N ARG A 128 7.54 14.89 -2.09
CA ARG A 128 6.39 14.46 -1.28
C ARG A 128 5.06 14.60 -2.05
N ILE A 129 4.87 15.73 -2.74
CA ILE A 129 3.69 15.95 -3.59
C ILE A 129 3.67 14.95 -4.74
N ALA A 130 4.79 14.75 -5.43
CA ALA A 130 4.86 13.81 -6.56
C ALA A 130 4.55 12.37 -6.15
N LEU A 131 5.13 11.88 -5.04
CA LEU A 131 4.86 10.53 -4.52
C LEU A 131 3.46 10.39 -3.93
N SER A 132 2.88 11.45 -3.36
CA SER A 132 1.48 11.42 -2.91
C SER A 132 0.52 11.43 -4.09
N GLY A 133 0.80 12.24 -5.11
CA GLY A 133 0.05 12.29 -6.35
C GLY A 133 0.07 10.96 -7.09
N SER A 134 1.22 10.29 -7.18
CA SER A 134 1.32 8.99 -7.83
C SER A 134 0.48 7.91 -7.12
N ARG A 135 0.48 7.89 -5.77
CA ARG A 135 -0.39 7.00 -4.98
C ARG A 135 -1.87 7.30 -5.23
N CYS A 136 -2.25 8.57 -5.22
CA CYS A 136 -3.62 9.01 -5.49
C CYS A 136 -4.10 8.54 -6.88
N ILE A 137 -3.28 8.78 -7.92
CA ILE A 137 -3.56 8.36 -9.30
C ILE A 137 -3.71 6.83 -9.38
N LEU A 138 -2.78 6.07 -8.80
CA LEU A 138 -2.85 4.61 -8.80
C LEU A 138 -4.12 4.10 -8.10
N CYS A 139 -4.48 4.67 -6.94
CA CYS A 139 -5.72 4.33 -6.25
C CYS A 139 -6.96 4.63 -7.11
N PHE A 140 -7.02 5.76 -7.80
CA PHE A 140 -8.12 6.09 -8.72
C PHE A 140 -8.22 5.10 -9.89
N VAL A 141 -7.09 4.74 -10.50
CA VAL A 141 -7.08 3.79 -11.62
C VAL A 141 -7.56 2.41 -11.15
N ILE A 142 -7.10 1.95 -9.98
CA ILE A 142 -7.55 0.69 -9.37
C ILE A 142 -9.04 0.76 -9.04
N PHE A 143 -9.51 1.88 -8.50
CA PHE A 143 -10.93 2.11 -8.23
C PHE A 143 -11.76 1.92 -9.50
N PHE A 144 -11.42 2.60 -10.60
CA PHE A 144 -12.16 2.47 -11.87
C PHE A 144 -12.13 1.05 -12.43
N TYR A 145 -11.01 0.33 -12.27
CA TYR A 145 -10.94 -1.09 -12.63
C TYR A 145 -11.96 -1.91 -11.82
N TYR A 146 -12.05 -1.71 -10.51
CA TYR A 146 -13.00 -2.43 -9.67
C TYR A 146 -14.46 -2.00 -9.87
N VAL A 147 -14.73 -0.72 -10.20
CA VAL A 147 -16.06 -0.27 -10.67
C VAL A 147 -16.51 -1.11 -11.86
N ARG A 148 -15.64 -1.24 -12.88
CA ARG A 148 -15.94 -2.03 -14.07
C ARG A 148 -16.16 -3.52 -13.77
N VAL A 149 -15.36 -4.09 -12.87
CA VAL A 149 -15.54 -5.49 -12.45
C VAL A 149 -16.86 -5.66 -11.67
N PHE A 150 -17.21 -4.70 -10.82
CA PHE A 150 -18.45 -4.72 -10.04
C PHE A 150 -19.68 -4.64 -10.95
N THR A 151 -19.69 -3.72 -11.94
CA THR A 151 -20.80 -3.63 -12.90
C THR A 151 -20.93 -4.86 -13.80
N SER A 152 -19.87 -5.66 -13.94
CA SER A 152 -19.91 -6.87 -14.78
C SER A 152 -20.26 -8.15 -14.01
N LYS A 153 -19.83 -8.28 -12.74
CA LYS A 153 -19.90 -9.54 -11.97
C LYS A 153 -20.56 -9.42 -10.60
N GLU A 154 -20.93 -8.21 -10.18
CA GLU A 154 -21.65 -7.88 -8.94
C GLU A 154 -21.09 -8.56 -7.67
N THR A 155 -19.78 -8.80 -7.62
CA THR A 155 -19.18 -9.49 -6.47
C THR A 155 -19.04 -8.54 -5.27
N ARG A 156 -19.42 -9.02 -4.08
CA ARG A 156 -19.22 -8.28 -2.81
C ARG A 156 -17.76 -7.87 -2.59
N PHE A 157 -16.81 -8.69 -3.05
CA PHE A 157 -15.39 -8.38 -2.98
C PHE A 157 -15.02 -7.17 -3.85
N ALA A 158 -15.51 -7.09 -5.09
CA ALA A 158 -15.25 -5.95 -5.96
C ALA A 158 -15.82 -4.64 -5.37
N PHE A 159 -17.01 -4.69 -4.76
CA PHE A 159 -17.59 -3.54 -4.07
C PHE A 159 -16.71 -3.05 -2.90
N LEU A 160 -16.27 -3.97 -2.02
CA LEU A 160 -15.40 -3.62 -0.89
C LEU A 160 -14.05 -3.04 -1.35
N MET A 161 -13.45 -3.61 -2.39
CA MET A 161 -12.19 -3.12 -2.94
C MET A 161 -12.38 -1.73 -3.57
N MET A 162 -13.44 -1.54 -4.37
CA MET A 162 -13.79 -0.24 -4.93
C MET A 162 -13.95 0.83 -3.84
N ALA A 163 -14.79 0.57 -2.83
CA ALA A 163 -15.02 1.52 -1.73
C ALA A 163 -13.72 1.86 -0.98
N SER A 164 -12.88 0.86 -0.71
CA SER A 164 -11.59 1.05 -0.04
C SER A 164 -10.64 1.93 -0.87
N PHE A 165 -10.48 1.65 -2.16
CA PHE A 165 -9.60 2.45 -3.02
C PHE A 165 -10.12 3.86 -3.27
N MET A 166 -11.45 4.05 -3.28
CA MET A 166 -12.06 5.38 -3.32
C MET A 166 -11.68 6.19 -2.08
N LEU A 167 -11.85 5.60 -0.89
CA LEU A 167 -11.54 6.26 0.38
C LEU A 167 -10.05 6.60 0.49
N LEU A 168 -9.16 5.70 0.08
CA LEU A 168 -7.71 5.96 0.01
C LEU A 168 -7.38 7.09 -0.97
N ALA A 169 -7.97 7.08 -2.17
CA ALA A 169 -7.73 8.12 -3.17
C ALA A 169 -8.14 9.51 -2.64
N PHE A 170 -9.30 9.60 -1.99
CA PHE A 170 -9.74 10.83 -1.32
C PHE A 170 -8.82 11.23 -0.17
N GLY A 171 -8.39 10.28 0.66
CA GLY A 171 -7.44 10.54 1.74
C GLY A 171 -6.13 11.12 1.23
N TYR A 172 -5.56 10.56 0.16
CA TYR A 172 -4.35 11.11 -0.46
C TYR A 172 -4.58 12.46 -1.13
N LEU A 173 -5.75 12.69 -1.73
CA LEU A 173 -6.09 13.97 -2.36
C LEU A 173 -6.18 15.09 -1.33
N VAL A 174 -6.78 14.83 -0.16
CA VAL A 174 -6.81 15.79 0.96
C VAL A 174 -5.39 16.10 1.42
N LEU A 175 -4.53 15.09 1.59
CA LEU A 175 -3.12 15.27 2.00
C LEU A 175 -2.28 16.06 0.99
N ILE A 176 -2.66 16.09 -0.29
CA ILE A 176 -1.97 16.90 -1.32
C ILE A 176 -2.43 18.36 -1.26
N LEU A 177 -3.69 18.60 -0.87
CA LEU A 177 -4.30 19.93 -0.85
C LEU A 177 -4.02 20.73 0.43
N THR A 178 -3.60 20.05 1.50
CA THR A 178 -3.21 20.64 2.80
C THR A 178 -1.71 20.82 2.90
#